data_AF-A0A962ZT69-F1
#
_entry.id   AF-A0A962ZT69-F1
#
_cell.length_a   1.000
_cell.length_b   1.000
_cell.length_c   1.000
_cell.angle_alpha   90.00
_cell.angle_beta   90.00
_cell.angle_gamma   90.00
#
_symmetry.space_group_name_H-M   'P 1'
#
loop_
_entity.id
_entity.type
_entity.pdbx_description
1 polymer ?
#
loop_
_entity_poly.entity_id
_entity_poly.type
_entity_poly.pdbx_seq_one_letter_code
_entity_poly.pdbx_strand_id
1 'polypeptide(L)'
;EVAYDTMLENDGRALIYQPLFNYEPGNLEHVKTMLEHPYTVMGLADAGAHCGMLCDASFPTTLIQHWGRDRSRGERLPLARLIAMQTSETARQVGLQDRGLLRPGYKADINIIDFDRLTLHAPQVVNDLPAGGRRLVQTASGYVATLIAGKVAFREGQPTGELNGRLVRGPQAAPAP
;
A
#
# COMPACT_ATOMS: atom_id res chain seq x y z
N GLU A 1 -8.84 -27.10 -20.54
CA GLU A 1 -9.80 -26.18 -21.20
C GLU A 1 -10.02 -24.93 -20.35
N VAL A 2 -10.50 -25.01 -19.10
CA VAL A 2 -10.75 -23.84 -18.23
C VAL A 2 -9.62 -22.80 -18.18
N ALA A 3 -8.36 -23.19 -17.94
CA ALA A 3 -7.24 -22.23 -17.88
C ALA A 3 -7.00 -21.49 -19.21
N TYR A 4 -7.24 -22.16 -20.34
CA TYR A 4 -7.12 -21.56 -21.67
C TYR A 4 -8.23 -20.54 -21.90
N ASP A 5 -9.47 -20.89 -21.56
CA ASP A 5 -10.62 -19.99 -21.68
C ASP A 5 -10.44 -18.76 -20.79
N THR A 6 -10.03 -18.93 -19.53
CA THR A 6 -9.73 -17.81 -18.63
C THR A 6 -8.62 -16.93 -19.17
N MET A 7 -7.56 -17.48 -19.76
CA MET A 7 -6.49 -16.68 -20.36
C MET A 7 -6.93 -15.89 -21.59
N LEU A 8 -7.95 -16.36 -22.32
CA LEU A 8 -8.53 -15.65 -23.46
C LEU A 8 -9.47 -14.50 -23.04
N GLU A 9 -9.94 -14.49 -21.79
CA GLU A 9 -10.67 -13.35 -21.23
C GLU A 9 -9.82 -12.06 -21.28
N ASN A 10 -10.48 -10.90 -21.22
CA ASN A 10 -9.83 -9.58 -21.27
C ASN A 10 -8.88 -9.45 -22.48
N ASP A 11 -9.33 -9.89 -23.65
CA ASP A 11 -8.57 -9.88 -24.91
C ASP A 11 -7.17 -10.53 -24.79
N GLY A 12 -7.08 -11.68 -24.09
CA GLY A 12 -5.82 -12.40 -23.91
C GLY A 12 -4.93 -11.83 -22.80
N ARG A 13 -5.42 -10.89 -21.98
CA ARG A 13 -4.66 -10.20 -20.94
C ARG A 13 -5.05 -10.60 -19.52
N ALA A 14 -5.96 -11.56 -19.38
CA ALA A 14 -6.32 -12.08 -18.07
C ALA A 14 -5.11 -12.72 -17.38
N LEU A 15 -5.06 -12.58 -16.06
CA LEU A 15 -4.04 -13.18 -15.21
C LEU A 15 -4.68 -14.23 -14.33
N ILE A 16 -4.09 -15.43 -14.29
CA ILE A 16 -4.47 -16.45 -13.33
C ILE A 16 -3.78 -16.13 -12.00
N TYR A 17 -4.57 -15.77 -11.00
CA TYR A 17 -4.09 -15.48 -9.67
C TYR A 17 -4.08 -16.75 -8.82
N GLN A 18 -2.89 -17.18 -8.40
CA GLN A 18 -2.70 -18.26 -7.45
C GLN A 18 -2.18 -17.68 -6.13
N PRO A 19 -3.03 -17.52 -5.09
CA PRO A 19 -2.56 -17.06 -3.80
C PRO A 19 -1.69 -18.15 -3.15
N LEU A 20 -0.58 -17.74 -2.55
CA LEU A 20 0.35 -18.63 -1.85
C LEU A 20 0.34 -18.34 -0.34
N PHE A 21 0.70 -19.35 0.46
CA PHE A 21 0.91 -19.31 1.91
C PHE A 21 -0.30 -18.82 2.74
N ASN A 22 -0.58 -17.52 2.70
CA ASN A 22 -1.56 -16.83 3.54
C ASN A 22 -3.02 -17.14 3.23
N TYR A 23 -3.29 -17.85 2.13
CA TYR A 23 -4.63 -18.25 1.70
C TYR A 23 -4.81 -19.77 1.59
N GLU A 24 -3.86 -20.56 2.09
CA GLU A 24 -3.96 -22.03 2.12
C GLU A 24 -5.31 -22.55 2.66
N PRO A 25 -5.91 -21.99 3.74
CA PRO A 25 -7.22 -22.43 4.23
C PRO A 25 -8.41 -21.87 3.42
N GLY A 26 -8.16 -21.23 2.27
CA GLY A 26 -9.19 -20.63 1.42
C GLY A 26 -9.79 -19.33 1.98
N ASN A 27 -9.14 -18.71 2.97
CA ASN A 27 -9.55 -17.45 3.59
C ASN A 27 -8.33 -16.66 4.12
N LEU A 28 -8.57 -15.47 4.67
CA LEU A 28 -7.52 -14.58 5.19
C LEU A 28 -7.48 -14.51 6.72
N GLU A 29 -8.03 -15.47 7.45
CA GLU A 29 -8.08 -15.42 8.92
C GLU A 29 -6.68 -15.49 9.55
N HIS A 30 -5.75 -16.26 8.98
CA HIS A 30 -4.35 -16.22 9.41
C HIS A 30 -3.74 -14.82 9.29
N VAL A 31 -4.06 -14.10 8.21
CA VAL A 31 -3.60 -12.72 8.02
C VAL A 31 -4.24 -11.80 9.06
N LYS A 32 -5.53 -11.97 9.37
CA LYS A 32 -6.21 -11.19 10.42
C LYS A 32 -5.52 -11.38 11.77
N THR A 33 -5.28 -12.63 12.17
CA THR A 33 -4.58 -12.97 13.41
C THR A 33 -3.21 -12.31 13.49
N MET A 34 -2.44 -12.32 12.40
CA MET A 34 -1.15 -11.63 12.33
C MET A 34 -1.31 -10.11 12.45
N LEU A 35 -2.27 -9.50 11.75
CA LEU A 35 -2.50 -8.04 11.80
C LEU A 35 -2.93 -7.55 13.20
N GLU A 36 -3.70 -8.36 13.92
CA GLU A 36 -4.20 -8.02 15.25
C GLU A 36 -3.19 -8.27 16.37
N HIS A 37 -2.13 -9.02 16.09
CA HIS A 37 -1.12 -9.32 17.09
C HIS A 37 -0.38 -8.05 17.55
N PRO A 38 -0.20 -7.82 18.88
CA PRO A 38 0.33 -6.56 19.41
C PRO A 38 1.78 -6.27 19.02
N TYR A 39 2.52 -7.29 18.60
CA TYR A 39 3.92 -7.16 18.14
C TYR A 39 4.07 -7.15 16.62
N THR A 40 2.96 -7.05 15.88
CA THR A 40 3.02 -6.89 14.43
C THR A 40 3.28 -5.44 14.07
N VAL A 41 4.29 -5.25 13.24
CA VAL A 41 4.59 -3.97 12.60
C VAL A 41 4.40 -4.16 11.10
N MET A 42 3.68 -3.26 10.44
CA MET A 42 3.57 -3.31 8.99
C MET A 42 4.90 -2.85 8.37
N GLY A 43 5.64 -3.82 7.86
CA GLY A 43 6.92 -3.61 7.19
C GLY A 43 6.74 -3.24 5.71
N LEU A 44 7.86 -2.81 5.11
CA LEU A 44 8.03 -2.52 3.68
C LEU A 44 7.25 -3.52 2.81
N ALA A 45 6.57 -3.01 1.78
CA ALA A 45 5.92 -3.82 0.77
C ALA A 45 6.83 -4.84 0.07
N ASP A 46 8.16 -4.82 0.21
CA ASP A 46 9.11 -5.60 -0.64
C ASP A 46 8.89 -5.42 -2.16
N ALA A 47 8.18 -4.34 -2.53
CA ALA A 47 7.88 -3.99 -3.90
C ALA A 47 9.19 -3.71 -4.65
N GLY A 48 9.45 -4.46 -5.71
CA GLY A 48 10.64 -4.29 -6.54
C GLY A 48 11.62 -5.47 -6.52
N ALA A 49 11.56 -6.34 -5.51
CA ALA A 49 12.46 -7.51 -5.43
C ALA A 49 12.09 -8.59 -6.47
N HIS A 50 10.78 -8.78 -6.69
CA HIS A 50 10.23 -9.80 -7.60
C HIS A 50 9.30 -9.19 -8.65
N CYS A 51 9.71 -8.08 -9.27
CA CYS A 51 8.91 -7.28 -10.21
C CYS A 51 8.12 -8.07 -11.25
N GLY A 52 8.64 -9.20 -11.75
CA GLY A 52 7.99 -10.02 -12.77
C GLY A 52 6.98 -11.06 -12.27
N MET A 53 6.80 -11.18 -10.95
CA MET A 53 5.95 -12.19 -10.30
C MET A 53 5.02 -11.61 -9.21
N LEU A 54 5.44 -10.57 -8.49
CA LEU A 54 4.68 -9.96 -7.38
C LEU A 54 4.56 -8.44 -7.56
N CYS A 55 3.46 -7.87 -7.07
CA CYS A 55 3.25 -6.42 -7.01
C CYS A 55 2.70 -6.03 -5.63
N ASP A 56 3.61 -5.85 -4.68
CA ASP A 56 3.23 -5.55 -3.30
C ASP A 56 3.10 -4.05 -3.01
N ALA A 57 3.37 -3.19 -3.99
CA ALA A 57 3.17 -1.74 -3.89
C ALA A 57 1.73 -1.37 -3.52
N SER A 58 0.79 -2.28 -3.76
CA SER A 58 -0.61 -2.16 -3.42
C SER A 58 -0.93 -2.36 -1.93
N PHE A 59 0.00 -2.93 -1.15
CA PHE A 59 -0.23 -3.30 0.24
C PHE A 59 -0.88 -2.18 1.09
N PRO A 60 -0.40 -0.91 1.05
CA PRO A 60 -1.02 0.16 1.84
C PRO A 60 -2.49 0.40 1.49
N THR A 61 -2.81 0.34 0.19
CA THR A 61 -4.17 0.50 -0.33
C THR A 61 -5.04 -0.69 0.08
N THR A 62 -4.54 -1.92 -0.11
CA THR A 62 -5.25 -3.15 0.29
C THR A 62 -5.59 -3.15 1.77
N LEU A 63 -4.67 -2.72 2.64
CA LEU A 63 -4.92 -2.69 4.07
C LEU A 63 -6.12 -1.78 4.42
N ILE A 64 -6.21 -0.60 3.80
CA ILE A 64 -7.30 0.35 4.10
C ILE A 64 -8.60 -0.06 3.38
N GLN A 65 -8.52 -0.37 2.09
CA GLN A 65 -9.68 -0.72 1.27
C GLN A 65 -10.29 -2.05 1.71
N HIS A 66 -9.52 -3.15 1.66
CA HIS A 66 -10.07 -4.48 1.95
C HIS A 66 -10.42 -4.61 3.43
N TRP A 67 -9.46 -4.41 4.33
CA TRP A 67 -9.69 -4.66 5.75
C TRP A 67 -10.57 -3.60 6.42
N GLY A 68 -10.59 -2.37 5.91
CA GLY A 68 -11.40 -1.28 6.47
C GLY A 68 -12.80 -1.16 5.86
N ARG A 69 -12.99 -1.49 4.56
CA ARG A 69 -14.21 -1.16 3.81
C ARG A 69 -14.86 -2.33 3.07
N ASP A 70 -14.09 -3.08 2.29
CA ASP A 70 -14.65 -3.97 1.25
C ASP A 70 -14.70 -5.45 1.62
N ARG A 71 -14.07 -5.85 2.72
CA ARG A 71 -14.09 -7.24 3.17
C ARG A 71 -15.53 -7.70 3.40
N SER A 72 -15.88 -8.78 2.69
CA SER A 72 -17.19 -9.45 2.75
C SER A 72 -17.16 -10.79 3.51
N ARG A 73 -15.98 -11.41 3.63
CA ARG A 73 -15.76 -12.67 4.37
C ARG A 73 -14.90 -12.41 5.61
N GLY A 74 -15.50 -12.46 6.80
CA GLY A 74 -14.86 -12.18 8.08
C GLY A 74 -14.94 -10.71 8.51
N GLU A 75 -14.42 -10.39 9.69
CA GLU A 75 -14.54 -9.06 10.29
C GLU A 75 -13.62 -8.01 9.65
N ARG A 76 -14.10 -6.77 9.61
CA ARG A 76 -13.30 -5.60 9.26
C ARG A 76 -12.52 -5.09 10.46
N LEU A 77 -11.43 -4.39 10.20
CA LEU A 77 -10.60 -3.76 11.20
C LEU A 77 -10.91 -2.25 11.28
N PRO A 78 -10.83 -1.63 12.48
CA PRO A 78 -11.06 -0.19 12.61
C PRO A 78 -10.10 0.62 11.74
N LEU A 79 -10.64 1.57 10.96
CA LEU A 79 -9.83 2.40 10.06
C LEU A 79 -8.67 3.12 10.78
N ALA A 80 -8.91 3.64 11.99
CA ALA A 80 -7.89 4.30 12.79
C ALA A 80 -6.70 3.37 13.14
N ARG A 81 -6.97 2.07 13.39
CA ARG A 81 -5.94 1.06 13.63
C ARG A 81 -5.12 0.82 12.36
N LEU A 82 -5.79 0.65 11.22
CA LEU A 82 -5.13 0.43 9.93
C LEU A 82 -4.24 1.62 9.54
N ILE A 83 -4.68 2.85 9.81
CA ILE A 83 -3.88 4.07 9.60
C ILE A 83 -2.68 4.08 10.57
N ALA A 84 -2.89 3.84 11.87
CA ALA A 84 -1.83 3.88 12.87
C ALA A 84 -0.70 2.88 12.57
N MET A 85 -1.06 1.68 12.13
CA MET A 85 -0.16 0.60 11.71
C MET A 85 0.72 0.96 10.50
N GLN A 86 0.32 1.94 9.68
CA GLN A 86 1.09 2.42 8.52
C GLN A 86 1.77 3.76 8.75
N THR A 87 1.47 4.44 9.85
CA THR A 87 1.92 5.82 10.10
C THR A 87 2.68 5.93 11.41
N SER A 88 1.97 6.15 12.53
CA SER A 88 2.60 6.46 13.81
C SER A 88 3.39 5.28 14.38
N GLU A 89 2.95 4.04 14.17
CA GLU A 89 3.62 2.86 14.74
C GLU A 89 4.89 2.52 13.98
N THR A 90 4.85 2.54 12.65
CA THR A 90 6.04 2.33 11.80
C THR A 90 7.07 3.43 11.99
N ALA A 91 6.63 4.70 12.09
CA ALA A 91 7.50 5.83 12.38
C ALA A 91 8.20 5.66 13.74
N ARG A 92 7.46 5.34 14.81
CA ARG A 92 8.05 5.12 16.14
C ARG A 92 9.02 3.95 16.16
N GLN A 93 8.68 2.85 15.48
CA GLN A 93 9.51 1.64 15.45
C GLN A 93 10.91 1.90 14.88
N VAL A 94 11.03 2.83 13.92
CA VAL A 94 12.31 3.21 13.31
C VAL A 94 12.90 4.50 13.88
N GLY A 95 12.40 4.97 15.04
CA GLY A 95 12.94 6.11 15.77
C GLY A 95 12.55 7.48 15.20
N LEU A 96 11.52 7.56 14.36
CA LEU A 96 11.00 8.82 13.80
C LEU A 96 9.85 9.34 14.66
N GLN A 97 10.16 10.26 15.57
CA GLN A 97 9.18 10.86 16.50
C GLN A 97 8.59 12.17 15.97
N ASP A 98 9.05 12.65 14.81
CA ASP A 98 8.65 13.91 14.17
C ASP A 98 7.50 13.77 13.15
N ARG A 99 7.01 12.55 12.91
CA ARG A 99 6.05 12.24 11.84
C ARG A 99 5.14 11.05 12.17
N GLY A 100 4.24 10.73 11.25
CA GLY A 100 3.26 9.65 11.41
C GLY A 100 2.02 10.07 12.21
N LEU A 101 1.90 11.35 12.58
CA LEU A 101 0.75 11.93 13.27
C LEU A 101 0.38 13.27 12.60
N LEU A 102 -0.93 13.56 12.52
CA LEU A 102 -1.43 14.89 12.14
C LEU A 102 -1.53 15.76 13.39
N ARG A 103 -0.47 16.53 13.66
CA ARG A 103 -0.38 17.43 14.82
C ARG A 103 0.47 18.66 14.48
N PRO A 104 0.20 19.84 15.06
CA PRO A 104 1.07 21.00 14.90
C PRO A 104 2.54 20.68 15.21
N GLY A 105 3.45 21.23 14.42
CA GLY A 105 4.90 21.00 14.52
C GLY A 105 5.40 19.72 13.85
N TYR A 106 4.55 18.72 13.60
CA TYR A 106 4.96 17.47 12.96
C TYR A 106 5.19 17.68 11.47
N LYS A 107 6.01 16.81 10.89
CA LYS A 107 6.29 16.83 9.45
C LYS A 107 5.00 16.64 8.65
N ALA A 108 4.78 17.53 7.69
CA ALA A 108 3.61 17.51 6.82
C ALA A 108 3.72 16.46 5.70
N ASP A 109 3.84 15.19 6.10
CA ASP A 109 3.72 14.02 5.22
C ASP A 109 2.29 13.49 5.33
N ILE A 110 1.46 13.78 4.33
CA ILE A 110 -0.01 13.64 4.43
C ILE A 110 -0.57 12.99 3.18
N ASN A 111 -1.46 12.00 3.35
CA ASN A 111 -2.33 11.51 2.28
C ASN A 111 -3.75 12.05 2.48
N ILE A 112 -4.33 12.60 1.41
CA ILE A 112 -5.74 12.94 1.31
C ILE A 112 -6.39 11.87 0.44
N ILE A 113 -7.33 11.13 1.02
CA ILE A 113 -7.94 9.95 0.41
C ILE A 113 -9.46 10.14 0.39
N ASP A 114 -10.05 10.03 -0.80
CA ASP A 114 -11.47 9.81 -0.99
C ASP A 114 -11.75 8.34 -0.66
N PHE A 115 -12.14 8.10 0.59
CA PHE A 115 -12.27 6.74 1.11
C PHE A 115 -13.40 5.95 0.48
N ASP A 116 -14.42 6.60 -0.07
CA ASP A 116 -15.51 5.91 -0.77
C ASP A 116 -15.08 5.49 -2.18
N ARG A 117 -14.22 6.28 -2.83
CA ARG A 117 -13.70 6.00 -4.18
C ARG A 117 -12.38 5.23 -4.19
N LEU A 118 -11.75 5.00 -3.04
CA LEU A 118 -10.50 4.25 -2.93
C LEU A 118 -10.63 2.87 -3.58
N THR A 119 -9.91 2.61 -4.65
CA THR A 119 -10.02 1.36 -5.39
C THR A 119 -8.67 0.94 -5.91
N LEU A 120 -8.21 -0.24 -5.51
CA LEU A 120 -7.07 -0.93 -6.07
C LEU A 120 -7.52 -1.69 -7.33
N HIS A 121 -6.85 -1.44 -8.44
CA HIS A 121 -7.18 -2.06 -9.72
C HIS A 121 -6.48 -3.40 -9.90
N ALA A 122 -6.90 -4.19 -10.89
CA ALA A 122 -6.20 -5.43 -11.23
C ALA A 122 -4.75 -5.14 -11.65
N PRO A 123 -3.78 -6.00 -11.29
CA PRO A 123 -2.41 -5.86 -11.73
C PRO A 123 -2.30 -6.04 -13.25
N GLN A 124 -1.37 -5.31 -13.86
CA GLN A 124 -1.09 -5.35 -15.29
C GLN A 124 0.38 -5.67 -15.53
N VAL A 125 0.65 -6.45 -16.59
CA VAL A 125 2.00 -6.71 -17.07
C VAL A 125 2.44 -5.57 -17.98
N VAL A 126 3.61 -4.98 -17.69
CA VAL A 126 4.26 -3.97 -18.53
C VAL A 126 5.71 -4.37 -18.83
N ASN A 127 6.25 -3.85 -19.93
CA ASN A 127 7.60 -4.15 -20.44
C ASN A 127 8.44 -2.86 -20.52
N ASP A 128 8.65 -2.20 -19.38
CA ASP A 128 9.27 -0.87 -19.30
C ASP A 128 10.58 -0.84 -18.48
N LEU A 129 11.10 -1.99 -18.06
CA LEU A 129 12.42 -2.09 -17.42
C LEU A 129 13.55 -2.04 -18.47
N PRO A 130 14.81 -1.77 -18.07
CA PRO A 130 15.95 -1.82 -18.97
C PRO A 130 15.97 -3.09 -19.84
N ALA A 131 16.34 -2.93 -21.12
CA ALA A 131 16.28 -3.98 -22.14
C ALA A 131 14.87 -4.58 -22.40
N GLY A 132 13.79 -3.86 -22.06
CA GLY A 132 12.41 -4.31 -22.29
C GLY A 132 11.92 -5.32 -21.25
N GLY A 133 12.57 -5.36 -20.09
CA GLY A 133 12.23 -6.27 -19.00
C GLY A 133 10.80 -6.09 -18.50
N ARG A 134 10.21 -7.19 -18.04
CA ARG A 134 8.81 -7.27 -17.61
C ARG A 134 8.66 -6.93 -16.12
N ARG A 135 7.59 -6.22 -15.76
CA ARG A 135 7.11 -6.11 -14.38
C ARG A 135 5.58 -6.06 -14.26
N LEU A 136 5.08 -6.33 -13.06
CA LEU A 136 3.69 -6.11 -12.68
C LEU A 136 3.54 -4.71 -12.08
N VAL A 137 2.53 -3.98 -12.56
CA VAL A 137 2.12 -2.68 -12.04
C VAL A 137 0.68 -2.78 -11.60
N GLN A 138 0.38 -2.25 -10.41
CA GLN A 138 -0.97 -2.18 -9.89
C GLN A 138 -1.24 -0.74 -9.45
N THR A 139 -2.27 -0.13 -10.02
CA THR A 139 -2.63 1.26 -9.74
C THR A 139 -3.81 1.32 -8.78
N ALA A 140 -4.00 2.49 -8.16
CA ALA A 140 -5.15 2.76 -7.31
C ALA A 140 -5.79 4.11 -7.65
N SER A 141 -7.11 4.18 -7.53
CA SER A 141 -7.91 5.40 -7.56
C SER A 141 -8.30 5.83 -6.14
N GLY A 142 -8.71 7.10 -5.96
CA GLY A 142 -9.19 7.64 -4.68
C GLY A 142 -8.12 8.37 -3.86
N TYR A 143 -6.86 8.34 -4.26
CA TYR A 143 -5.84 9.26 -3.73
C TYR A 143 -6.00 10.65 -4.33
N VAL A 144 -6.51 11.59 -3.56
CA VAL A 144 -6.72 12.99 -4.00
C VAL A 144 -5.39 13.74 -4.02
N ALA A 145 -4.60 13.63 -2.96
CA ALA A 145 -3.27 14.21 -2.90
C ALA A 145 -2.35 13.48 -1.93
N THR A 146 -1.06 13.42 -2.27
CA THR A 146 0.01 13.02 -1.36
C THR A 146 0.99 14.16 -1.20
N LEU A 147 1.20 14.57 0.04
CA LEU A 147 2.12 15.63 0.41
C LEU A 147 3.35 15.03 1.07
N ILE A 148 4.52 15.53 0.68
CA ILE A 148 5.81 15.22 1.31
C ILE A 148 6.42 16.55 1.75
N ALA A 149 6.70 16.69 3.05
CA ALA A 149 7.17 17.93 3.64
C ALA A 149 6.30 19.16 3.29
N GLY A 150 4.98 18.98 3.20
CA GLY A 150 4.01 20.04 2.91
C GLY A 150 3.88 20.42 1.43
N LYS A 151 4.58 19.73 0.53
CA LYS A 151 4.48 19.94 -0.92
C LYS A 151 3.74 18.78 -1.58
N VAL A 152 2.84 19.08 -2.51
CA VAL A 152 2.02 18.09 -3.21
C VAL A 152 2.90 17.32 -4.21
N ALA A 153 3.28 16.10 -3.86
CA ALA A 153 4.07 15.20 -4.69
C ALA A 153 3.20 14.40 -5.67
N PHE A 154 1.96 14.11 -5.28
CA PHE A 154 0.96 13.48 -6.14
C PHE A 154 -0.37 14.19 -6.05
N ARG A 155 -1.09 14.24 -7.18
CA ARG A 155 -2.47 14.73 -7.28
C ARG A 155 -3.28 13.79 -8.16
N GLU A 156 -4.44 13.34 -7.67
CA GLU A 156 -5.31 12.38 -8.37
C GLU A 156 -4.54 11.14 -8.86
N GLY A 157 -3.66 10.61 -8.01
CA GLY A 157 -2.79 9.46 -8.32
C GLY A 157 -1.63 9.74 -9.30
N GLN A 158 -1.46 10.96 -9.81
CA GLN A 158 -0.40 11.33 -10.74
C GLN A 158 0.74 12.10 -10.07
N PRO A 159 2.02 11.81 -10.38
CA PRO A 159 3.14 12.57 -9.84
C PRO A 159 3.16 14.00 -10.38
N THR A 160 3.46 14.96 -9.54
CA THR A 160 3.57 16.39 -9.91
C THR A 160 4.98 16.79 -10.35
N GLY A 161 5.97 15.93 -10.10
CA GLY A 161 7.40 16.24 -10.27
C GLY A 161 8.06 16.83 -9.02
N GLU A 162 7.31 17.11 -7.96
CA GLU A 162 7.84 17.61 -6.69
C GLU A 162 8.58 16.50 -5.90
N LEU A 163 9.91 16.65 -5.76
CA LEU A 163 10.79 15.67 -5.10
C LEU A 163 11.30 16.19 -3.74
N ASN A 164 10.39 16.35 -2.77
CA ASN A 164 10.69 16.94 -1.45
C ASN A 164 11.21 15.94 -0.40
N GLY A 165 11.50 14.71 -0.82
CA GLY A 165 12.15 13.70 0.01
C GLY A 165 13.58 14.11 0.40
N ARG A 166 14.02 13.73 1.61
CA ARG A 166 15.38 13.96 2.10
C ARG A 166 15.90 12.70 2.77
N LEU A 167 17.23 12.54 2.75
CA LEU A 167 17.90 11.53 3.55
C LEU A 167 17.61 11.79 5.04
N VAL A 168 17.05 10.78 5.72
CA VAL A 168 16.84 10.81 7.17
C VAL A 168 18.04 10.15 7.84
N ARG A 169 18.71 10.88 8.72
CA ARG A 169 19.92 10.40 9.41
C ARG A 169 19.59 10.13 10.88
N GLY A 170 19.49 8.85 11.23
CA GLY A 170 19.22 8.41 12.60
C GLY A 170 17.84 8.83 13.12
N PRO A 171 17.61 8.62 14.44
CA PRO A 171 16.36 9.00 15.08
C PRO A 171 16.05 10.49 14.90
N GLN A 172 14.76 10.81 14.72
CA GLN A 172 14.28 12.19 14.65
C GLN A 172 13.47 12.48 15.90
N ALA A 173 13.80 13.56 16.61
CA ALA A 173 13.13 13.95 17.84
C ALA A 173 11.73 14.53 17.55
N ALA A 174 10.82 14.41 18.53
CA ALA A 174 9.52 15.04 18.43
C ALA A 174 9.67 16.58 18.34
N PRO A 175 8.75 17.29 17.67
CA PRO A 175 8.77 18.74 17.63
C PRO A 175 8.64 19.32 19.04
N ALA A 176 9.31 20.44 19.29
CA ALA A 176 9.13 21.19 20.53
C ALA A 176 7.65 21.65 20.65
N PRO A 177 7.09 21.63 21.88
CA PRO A 177 5.71 22.06 22.13
C PRO A 177 5.46 23.53 21.80
#